data_AF-A0A0D3AI33-F1
#
_entry.id   AF-A0A0D3AI33-F1
#
_cell.length_a   1.000
_cell.length_b   1.000
_cell.length_c   1.000
_cell.angle_alpha   90.00
_cell.angle_beta   90.00
_cell.angle_gamma   90.00
#
_symmetry.space_group_name_H-M   'P 1'
#
loop_
_entity.id
_entity.type
_entity.pdbx_description
1 polymer ?
#
loop_
_entity_poly.entity_id
_entity_poly.type
_entity_poly.pdbx_seq_one_letter_code
_entity_poly.pdbx_strand_id
1 'polypeptide(L)'
;MLSFLISLLDIIKLVIASATFLFFLAFSGLTFAGSAVALVVSTPLFIIFSPILVPVTISTTLLASGLAAGTSLGMTAIGLIMRLIKPAGGTSLLFSSPTPLNLVTYSGQFEGSVLGKTYTGTFDNKSGGGIKWTVTWGSRTFSGTIPLPAAAAPAAAPAAPAAEAAPAAAPAAPPAW
;
A
#
# COMPACT_ATOMS: atom_id res chain seq x y z
N MET A 1 -52.72 -9.91 21.93
CA MET A 1 -51.30 -10.33 22.06
C MET A 1 -50.34 -9.48 21.23
N LEU A 2 -50.62 -9.17 19.96
CA LEU A 2 -49.70 -8.41 19.08
C LEU A 2 -49.41 -6.95 19.51
N SER A 3 -50.36 -6.24 20.14
CA SER A 3 -50.13 -4.87 20.61
C SER A 3 -49.06 -4.76 21.70
N PHE A 4 -48.88 -5.80 22.52
CA PHE A 4 -47.81 -5.82 23.51
C PHE A 4 -46.44 -5.97 22.83
N LEU A 5 -46.36 -6.84 21.81
CA LEU A 5 -45.13 -7.04 21.05
C LEU A 5 -44.73 -5.78 20.28
N ILE A 6 -45.69 -5.07 19.67
CA ILE A 6 -45.40 -3.81 18.96
C ILE A 6 -44.91 -2.72 19.92
N SER A 7 -45.51 -2.61 21.11
CA SER A 7 -45.13 -1.64 22.14
C SER A 7 -43.75 -1.96 22.73
N LEU A 8 -43.44 -3.24 22.95
CA LEU A 8 -42.11 -3.69 23.40
C LEU A 8 -41.02 -3.33 22.38
N LEU A 9 -41.27 -3.57 21.09
CA LEU A 9 -40.32 -3.22 20.02
C LEU A 9 -40.09 -1.72 19.91
N ASP A 10 -41.13 -0.90 20.09
CA ASP A 10 -41.00 0.56 20.07
C ASP A 10 -40.10 1.06 21.21
N ILE A 11 -40.28 0.54 22.43
CA ILE A 11 -39.43 0.88 23.59
C ILE A 11 -37.98 0.46 23.34
N ILE A 12 -37.74 -0.76 22.83
CA ILE A 12 -36.38 -1.22 22.53
C ILE A 12 -35.72 -0.32 21.48
N LYS A 13 -36.44 0.03 20.41
CA LYS A 13 -35.96 0.93 19.36
C LYS A 13 -35.68 2.33 19.91
N LEU A 14 -36.56 2.86 20.78
CA LEU A 14 -36.37 4.16 21.43
C LEU A 14 -35.12 4.17 22.30
N VAL A 15 -34.85 3.10 23.05
CA VAL A 15 -33.64 2.98 23.88
C VAL A 15 -32.38 2.98 23.02
N ILE A 16 -32.36 2.18 21.94
CA ILE A 16 -31.21 2.11 21.02
C ILE A 16 -31.02 3.45 20.28
N ALA A 17 -32.11 4.08 19.84
CA ALA A 17 -32.08 5.38 19.19
C ALA A 17 -31.58 6.48 20.12
N SER A 18 -32.04 6.49 21.38
CA SER A 18 -31.56 7.39 22.44
C SER A 18 -30.06 7.21 22.69
N ALA A 19 -29.60 5.97 22.85
CA ALA A 19 -28.19 5.68 23.07
C ALA A 19 -27.32 6.15 21.88
N THR A 20 -27.78 5.89 20.65
CA THR A 20 -27.09 6.32 19.43
C THR A 20 -27.08 7.84 19.31
N PHE A 21 -28.20 8.50 19.62
CA PHE A 21 -28.32 9.96 19.61
C PHE A 21 -27.37 10.61 20.62
N LEU A 22 -27.31 10.09 21.86
CA LEU A 22 -26.38 10.57 22.88
C LEU A 22 -24.92 10.44 22.41
N PHE A 23 -24.57 9.32 21.78
CA PHE A 23 -23.22 9.10 21.26
C PHE A 23 -22.88 10.05 20.11
N PHE A 24 -23.80 10.21 19.15
CA PHE A 24 -23.67 11.18 18.06
C PHE A 24 -23.62 12.62 18.56
N LEU A 25 -24.40 12.96 19.59
CA LEU A 25 -24.43 14.29 20.18
C LEU A 25 -23.14 14.59 20.93
N ALA A 26 -22.61 13.61 21.68
CA ALA A 26 -21.30 13.72 22.32
C ALA A 26 -20.18 13.88 21.29
N PHE A 27 -20.20 13.08 20.21
CA PHE A 27 -19.20 13.14 19.14
C PHE A 27 -19.30 14.45 18.33
N SER A 28 -20.51 14.89 18.02
CA SER A 28 -20.80 16.16 17.35
C SER A 28 -20.40 17.34 18.22
N GLY A 29 -20.76 17.31 19.51
CA GLY A 29 -20.37 18.33 20.49
C GLY A 29 -18.86 18.43 20.65
N LEU A 30 -18.15 17.30 20.70
CA LEU A 30 -16.69 17.27 20.78
C LEU A 30 -16.03 17.86 19.51
N THR A 31 -16.53 17.48 18.33
CA THR A 31 -16.04 18.00 17.05
C THR A 31 -16.34 19.50 16.90
N PHE A 32 -17.53 19.93 17.30
CA PHE A 32 -17.95 21.33 17.26
C PHE A 32 -17.17 22.17 18.27
N ALA A 33 -16.99 21.69 19.51
CA ALA A 33 -16.17 22.35 20.52
C ALA A 33 -14.71 22.43 20.06
N GLY A 34 -14.17 21.36 19.47
CA GLY A 34 -12.82 21.37 18.89
C GLY A 34 -12.67 22.43 17.78
N SER A 35 -13.62 22.49 16.84
CA SER A 35 -13.65 23.55 15.81
C SER A 35 -13.82 24.95 16.40
N ALA A 36 -14.68 25.12 17.42
CA ALA A 36 -14.90 26.40 18.07
C ALA A 36 -13.65 26.91 18.79
N VAL A 37 -12.96 26.04 19.56
CA VAL A 37 -11.68 26.38 20.20
C VAL A 37 -10.63 26.71 19.15
N ALA A 38 -10.54 25.93 18.08
CA ALA A 38 -9.63 26.22 16.97
C ALA A 38 -9.94 27.59 16.35
N LEU A 39 -11.21 27.94 16.12
CA LEU A 39 -11.64 29.25 15.61
C LEU A 39 -11.30 30.38 16.58
N VAL A 40 -11.53 30.21 17.88
CA VAL A 40 -11.24 31.24 18.89
C VAL A 40 -9.74 31.51 18.97
N VAL A 41 -8.89 30.49 18.87
CA VAL A 41 -7.42 30.66 18.81
C VAL A 41 -6.98 31.23 17.46
N SER A 42 -7.64 30.80 16.38
CA SER A 42 -7.32 31.21 15.01
C SER A 42 -7.73 32.65 14.71
N THR A 43 -8.82 33.16 15.27
CA THR A 43 -9.36 34.52 15.01
C THR A 43 -8.35 35.64 15.33
N PRO A 44 -7.71 35.70 16.52
CA PRO A 44 -6.66 36.68 16.78
C PRO A 44 -5.40 36.43 15.94
N LEU A 45 -5.01 35.17 15.69
CA LEU A 45 -3.86 34.84 14.84
C LEU A 45 -4.07 35.23 13.36
N PHE A 46 -5.27 35.09 12.81
CA PHE A 46 -5.62 35.52 11.46
C PHE A 46 -5.64 37.04 11.33
N ILE A 47 -6.00 37.75 12.39
CA ILE A 47 -5.95 39.21 12.42
C ILE A 47 -4.49 39.71 12.43
N ILE A 48 -3.61 39.04 13.17
CA ILE A 48 -2.20 39.48 13.33
C ILE A 48 -1.29 38.93 12.21
N PHE A 49 -1.57 37.73 11.69
CA PHE A 49 -0.76 37.00 10.71
C PHE A 49 -1.51 36.63 9.43
N SER A 50 -2.52 37.43 9.05
CA SER A 50 -3.39 37.24 7.87
C SER A 50 -2.67 36.71 6.61
N PRO A 51 -1.43 37.14 6.27
CA PRO A 51 -0.72 36.63 5.09
C PRO A 51 -0.04 35.25 5.25
N ILE A 52 0.21 34.79 6.49
CA ILE A 52 1.10 33.64 6.80
C ILE A 52 0.33 32.44 7.37
N LEU A 53 -0.79 32.68 8.07
CA LEU A 53 -1.53 31.58 8.69
C LEU A 53 -2.48 30.87 7.71
N VAL A 54 -2.98 31.56 6.68
CA VAL A 54 -3.84 30.95 5.65
C VAL A 54 -3.08 29.82 4.92
N PRO A 55 -1.83 30.01 4.43
CA PRO A 55 -1.08 28.92 3.80
C PRO A 55 -0.76 27.78 4.78
N VAL A 56 -0.37 28.09 6.02
CA VAL A 56 0.00 27.08 7.03
C VAL A 56 -1.18 26.21 7.41
N THR A 57 -2.35 26.80 7.66
CA THR A 57 -3.56 26.05 8.03
C THR A 57 -4.03 25.16 6.89
N ILE A 58 -3.97 25.62 5.64
CA ILE A 58 -4.27 24.76 4.47
C ILE A 58 -3.30 23.58 4.43
N SER A 59 -1.99 23.80 4.56
CA SER A 59 -1.02 22.70 4.58
C SER A 59 -1.22 21.74 5.76
N THR A 60 -1.48 22.25 6.96
CA THR A 60 -1.70 21.41 8.15
C THR A 60 -2.99 20.60 8.05
N THR A 61 -4.09 21.18 7.55
CA THR A 61 -5.35 20.45 7.35
C THR A 61 -5.23 19.41 6.23
N LEU A 62 -4.55 19.74 5.13
CA LEU A 62 -4.27 18.80 4.05
C LEU A 62 -3.37 17.65 4.54
N LEU A 63 -2.34 17.96 5.34
CA LEU A 63 -1.45 16.97 5.94
C LEU A 63 -2.19 16.09 6.95
N ALA A 64 -2.98 16.69 7.85
CA ALA A 64 -3.76 15.94 8.83
C ALA A 64 -4.82 15.06 8.16
N SER A 65 -5.51 15.57 7.13
CA SER A 65 -6.47 14.79 6.33
C SER A 65 -5.79 13.69 5.54
N GLY A 66 -4.66 13.99 4.88
CA GLY A 66 -3.86 13.03 4.13
C GLY A 66 -3.25 11.96 5.03
N LEU A 67 -2.84 12.32 6.25
CA LEU A 67 -2.34 11.39 7.25
C LEU A 67 -3.47 10.57 7.88
N ALA A 68 -4.64 11.14 8.14
CA ALA A 68 -5.80 10.39 8.64
C ALA A 68 -6.31 9.39 7.58
N ALA A 69 -6.42 9.82 6.32
CA ALA A 69 -6.74 8.93 5.20
C ALA A 69 -5.61 7.89 4.97
N GLY A 70 -4.36 8.33 5.04
CA GLY A 70 -3.19 7.47 4.81
C GLY A 70 -2.97 6.45 5.92
N THR A 71 -3.22 6.78 7.18
CA THR A 71 -3.12 5.86 8.32
C THR A 71 -4.27 4.86 8.34
N SER A 72 -5.48 5.29 8.00
CA SER A 72 -6.61 4.37 7.86
C SER A 72 -6.41 3.39 6.69
N LEU A 73 -5.97 3.86 5.52
CA LEU A 73 -5.60 2.99 4.40
C LEU A 73 -4.35 2.16 4.70
N GLY A 74 -3.35 2.72 5.37
CA GLY A 74 -2.11 2.03 5.70
C GLY A 74 -2.33 0.92 6.72
N MET A 75 -3.13 1.17 7.77
CA MET A 75 -3.41 0.17 8.79
C MET A 75 -4.35 -0.92 8.28
N THR A 76 -5.31 -0.59 7.42
CA THR A 76 -6.12 -1.59 6.71
C THR A 76 -5.26 -2.40 5.74
N ALA A 77 -4.38 -1.77 4.96
CA ALA A 77 -3.45 -2.47 4.06
C ALA A 77 -2.49 -3.39 4.82
N ILE A 78 -1.90 -2.94 5.92
CA ILE A 78 -1.06 -3.78 6.80
C ILE A 78 -1.89 -4.93 7.37
N GLY A 79 -3.14 -4.68 7.79
CA GLY A 79 -4.05 -5.73 8.24
C GLY A 79 -4.36 -6.78 7.16
N LEU A 80 -4.56 -6.35 5.91
CA LEU A 80 -4.76 -7.22 4.75
C LEU A 80 -3.49 -8.03 4.42
N ILE A 81 -2.33 -7.39 4.41
CA ILE A 81 -1.04 -8.02 4.17
C ILE A 81 -0.74 -9.04 5.28
N MET A 82 -0.93 -8.67 6.54
CA MET A 82 -0.73 -9.57 7.68
C MET A 82 -1.73 -10.74 7.66
N ARG A 83 -2.96 -10.53 7.16
CA ARG A 83 -3.94 -11.59 6.94
C ARG A 83 -3.57 -12.50 5.75
N LEU A 84 -2.90 -11.98 4.72
CA LEU A 84 -2.42 -12.75 3.58
C LEU A 84 -1.17 -13.57 3.92
N ILE A 85 -0.27 -13.01 4.73
CA ILE A 85 0.94 -13.69 5.23
C ILE A 85 0.61 -14.68 6.34
N LYS A 86 -0.48 -14.49 7.08
CA LYS A 86 -0.97 -15.49 8.03
C LYS A 86 -1.64 -16.61 7.23
N PRO A 87 -1.01 -17.79 7.11
CA PRO A 87 -1.60 -18.86 6.31
C PRO A 87 -2.80 -19.39 7.07
N ALA A 88 -4.01 -18.97 6.66
CA ALA A 88 -5.16 -19.83 6.80
C ALA A 88 -4.81 -21.10 6.00
N GLY A 89 -4.65 -22.21 6.70
CA GLY A 89 -4.02 -23.44 6.23
C GLY A 89 -4.19 -23.76 4.75
N GLY A 90 -3.07 -24.06 4.09
CA GLY A 90 -3.08 -24.96 2.94
C GLY A 90 -2.61 -24.46 1.59
N THR A 91 -1.85 -23.37 1.49
CA THR A 91 -1.09 -23.09 0.26
C THR A 91 0.38 -22.94 0.57
N SER A 92 1.06 -24.09 0.50
CA SER A 92 2.52 -24.15 0.36
C SER A 92 2.90 -23.48 -0.95
N LEU A 93 3.06 -22.15 -0.91
CA LEU A 93 3.70 -21.42 -1.98
C LEU A 93 5.20 -21.72 -1.88
N LEU A 94 5.59 -22.73 -2.65
CA LEU A 94 6.93 -23.07 -3.07
C LEU A 94 7.63 -21.82 -3.66
N PHE A 95 8.01 -20.88 -2.79
CA PHE A 95 8.93 -19.77 -3.08
C PHE A 95 10.07 -19.76 -2.07
N SER A 96 10.32 -20.90 -1.42
CA SER A 96 11.55 -21.13 -0.67
C SER A 96 12.50 -21.96 -1.53
N SER A 97 13.21 -21.29 -2.44
CA SER A 97 14.54 -21.73 -2.95
C SER A 97 15.18 -20.60 -3.76
N PRO A 98 16.37 -20.10 -3.38
CA PRO A 98 17.17 -19.21 -4.20
C PRO A 98 17.96 -20.07 -5.21
N THR A 99 17.37 -20.31 -6.37
CA THR A 99 18.05 -20.90 -7.53
C THR A 99 17.72 -20.07 -8.77
N PRO A 100 18.69 -19.83 -9.66
CA PRO A 100 18.60 -18.78 -10.66
C PRO A 100 17.45 -19.04 -11.62
N LEU A 101 16.52 -18.07 -11.65
CA LEU A 101 15.61 -17.69 -12.73
C LEU A 101 15.56 -18.66 -13.93
N ASN A 102 15.06 -19.88 -13.72
CA ASN A 102 14.75 -20.77 -14.83
C ASN A 102 13.38 -20.33 -15.33
N LEU A 103 13.47 -19.44 -16.32
CA LEU A 103 12.45 -18.98 -17.25
C LEU A 103 11.17 -19.81 -17.19
N VAL A 104 10.19 -19.38 -16.39
CA VAL A 104 8.84 -19.94 -16.42
C VAL A 104 8.42 -19.87 -17.88
N THR A 105 8.32 -21.02 -18.54
CA THR A 105 7.91 -21.07 -19.94
C THR A 105 6.42 -20.82 -19.95
N TYR A 106 6.05 -19.54 -20.05
CA TYR A 106 4.68 -19.14 -20.26
C TYR A 106 4.45 -18.98 -21.75
N SER A 107 3.47 -19.73 -22.25
CA SER A 107 2.88 -19.55 -23.55
C SER A 107 1.38 -19.51 -23.37
N GLY A 108 0.72 -18.51 -23.94
CA GLY A 108 -0.71 -18.36 -23.81
C GLY A 108 -1.32 -17.83 -25.09
N GLN A 109 -2.56 -18.23 -25.31
CA GLN A 109 -3.40 -17.77 -26.39
C GLN A 109 -4.53 -16.97 -25.75
N PHE A 110 -4.82 -15.80 -26.30
CA PHE A 110 -5.98 -15.02 -25.90
C PHE A 110 -6.82 -14.71 -27.13
N GLU A 111 -8.11 -14.95 -26.99
CA GLU A 111 -9.09 -14.72 -28.04
C GLU A 111 -10.26 -13.97 -27.43
N GLY A 112 -10.71 -12.93 -28.10
CA GLY A 112 -11.84 -12.11 -27.65
C GLY A 112 -12.44 -11.36 -28.81
N SER A 113 -13.67 -10.87 -28.64
CA SER A 113 -14.37 -10.12 -29.69
C SER A 113 -14.87 -8.80 -29.11
N VAL A 114 -14.44 -7.69 -29.71
CA VAL A 114 -14.84 -6.34 -29.31
C VAL A 114 -15.29 -5.59 -30.57
N LEU A 115 -16.49 -5.02 -30.51
CA LEU A 115 -17.18 -4.38 -31.65
C LEU A 115 -17.36 -5.30 -32.88
N GLY A 116 -17.64 -6.59 -32.67
CA GLY A 116 -17.88 -7.56 -33.75
C GLY A 116 -16.63 -7.92 -34.56
N LYS A 117 -15.44 -7.47 -34.13
CA LYS A 117 -14.14 -7.86 -34.70
C LYS A 117 -13.40 -8.70 -33.66
N THR A 118 -13.08 -9.93 -34.03
CA THR A 118 -12.29 -10.84 -33.19
C THR A 118 -10.84 -10.39 -33.17
N TYR A 119 -10.26 -10.35 -31.97
CA TYR A 119 -8.82 -10.37 -31.79
C TYR A 119 -8.38 -11.75 -31.29
N THR A 120 -7.33 -12.28 -31.90
CA THR A 120 -6.69 -13.52 -31.48
C THR A 120 -5.20 -13.28 -31.40
N GLY A 121 -4.57 -13.68 -30.32
CA GLY A 121 -3.17 -13.38 -30.07
C GLY A 121 -2.46 -14.46 -29.28
N THR A 122 -1.19 -14.65 -29.65
CA THR A 122 -0.29 -15.65 -29.10
C THR A 122 0.84 -14.93 -28.38
N PHE A 123 1.28 -15.44 -27.23
CA PHE A 123 2.52 -14.99 -26.60
C PHE A 123 3.34 -16.19 -26.14
N ASP A 124 4.66 -16.14 -26.38
CA ASP A 124 5.59 -17.24 -26.10
C ASP A 124 6.95 -16.70 -25.64
N ASN A 125 7.55 -17.36 -24.65
CA ASN A 125 8.89 -17.04 -24.14
C ASN A 125 9.94 -18.15 -24.42
N LYS A 126 9.63 -19.09 -25.35
CA LYS A 126 10.40 -20.33 -25.60
C LYS A 126 11.85 -20.18 -26.09
N SER A 127 12.30 -18.97 -26.44
CA SER A 127 13.69 -18.76 -26.88
C SER A 127 14.22 -17.59 -26.08
N GLY A 128 15.22 -17.85 -25.23
CA GLY A 128 15.77 -16.98 -24.19
C GLY A 128 16.39 -15.66 -24.66
N GLY A 129 15.63 -14.87 -25.42
CA GLY A 129 15.96 -13.54 -25.92
C GLY A 129 14.79 -12.56 -25.87
N GLY A 130 13.65 -12.92 -25.27
CA GLY A 130 12.51 -12.02 -25.08
C GLY A 130 11.14 -12.70 -25.20
N ILE A 131 10.09 -11.95 -24.85
CA ILE A 131 8.70 -12.37 -25.02
C ILE A 131 8.28 -12.05 -26.45
N LYS A 132 7.99 -13.07 -27.25
CA LYS A 132 7.40 -12.88 -28.58
C LYS A 132 5.90 -12.85 -28.45
N TRP A 133 5.25 -11.86 -29.03
CA TRP A 133 3.81 -11.77 -29.08
C TRP A 133 3.33 -11.44 -30.49
N THR A 134 2.19 -11.99 -30.84
CA THR A 134 1.45 -11.72 -32.07
C THR A 134 0.00 -11.50 -31.72
N VAL A 135 -0.63 -10.48 -32.28
CA VAL A 135 -2.06 -10.17 -32.15
C VAL A 135 -2.62 -9.88 -33.52
N THR A 136 -3.64 -10.62 -33.91
CA THR A 136 -4.43 -10.38 -35.12
C THR A 136 -5.74 -9.74 -34.70
N TRP A 137 -6.09 -8.59 -35.27
CA TRP A 137 -7.35 -7.89 -35.03
C TRP A 137 -8.04 -7.58 -36.35
N GLY A 138 -9.16 -8.27 -36.61
CA GLY A 138 -9.83 -8.22 -37.91
C GLY A 138 -8.89 -8.67 -39.05
N SER A 139 -8.61 -7.79 -40.01
CA SER A 139 -7.72 -8.06 -41.15
C SER A 139 -6.26 -7.58 -40.96
N ARG A 140 -5.88 -7.13 -39.75
CA ARG A 140 -4.54 -6.61 -39.47
C ARG A 140 -3.83 -7.43 -38.40
N THR A 141 -2.56 -7.73 -38.62
CA THR A 141 -1.71 -8.48 -37.70
C THR A 141 -0.58 -7.60 -37.18
N PHE A 142 -0.37 -7.65 -35.87
CA PHE A 142 0.65 -6.93 -35.13
C PHE A 142 1.53 -7.94 -34.40
N SER A 143 2.85 -7.85 -34.56
CA SER A 143 3.79 -8.74 -33.88
C SER A 143 4.93 -7.92 -33.30
N GLY A 144 5.39 -8.32 -32.12
CA GLY A 144 6.48 -7.66 -31.42
C GLY A 144 7.28 -8.64 -30.58
N THR A 145 8.56 -8.34 -30.38
CA THR A 145 9.39 -9.04 -29.40
C THR A 145 9.76 -8.03 -28.33
N ILE A 146 9.33 -8.29 -27.10
CA ILE A 146 9.72 -7.51 -25.93
C ILE A 146 11.01 -8.15 -25.41
N PRO A 147 12.18 -7.50 -25.56
CA PRO A 147 13.40 -8.04 -25.00
C PRO A 147 13.24 -8.10 -23.48
N LEU A 148 13.38 -9.29 -22.90
CA LEU A 148 13.49 -9.43 -21.48
C LEU A 148 14.92 -9.03 -21.13
N PRO A 149 15.16 -8.15 -20.14
CA PRO A 149 16.52 -7.85 -19.71
C PRO A 149 17.16 -9.18 -19.32
N ALA A 150 18.08 -9.68 -20.15
CA ALA A 150 19.00 -10.71 -19.73
C ALA A 150 19.63 -10.15 -18.46
N ALA A 151 19.39 -10.82 -17.34
CA ALA A 151 19.88 -10.41 -16.03
C ALA A 151 21.29 -9.87 -16.22
N ALA A 152 21.44 -8.55 -16.07
CA ALA A 152 22.75 -7.95 -16.08
C ALA A 152 23.51 -8.69 -15.00
N ALA A 153 24.52 -9.44 -15.45
CA ALA A 153 25.44 -10.17 -14.59
C ALA A 153 25.82 -9.27 -13.42
N PRO A 154 25.90 -9.82 -12.20
CA PRO A 154 26.23 -9.03 -11.01
C PRO A 154 27.49 -8.21 -11.33
N ALA A 155 27.35 -6.89 -11.31
CA ALA A 155 28.49 -6.00 -11.44
C ALA A 155 29.47 -6.41 -10.33
N ALA A 156 30.61 -6.92 -10.78
CA ALA A 156 31.69 -7.39 -9.94
C ALA A 156 31.96 -6.37 -8.84
N ALA A 157 31.71 -6.77 -7.60
CA ALA A 157 32.25 -6.09 -6.43
C ALA A 157 33.78 -6.01 -6.64
N PRO A 158 34.40 -4.82 -6.52
CA PRO A 158 35.84 -4.73 -6.57
C PRO A 158 36.41 -5.59 -5.44
N ALA A 159 37.31 -6.48 -5.84
CA ALA A 159 37.97 -7.47 -5.04
C ALA A 159 38.42 -6.91 -3.68
N ALA A 160 37.94 -7.54 -2.60
CA ALA A 160 38.62 -7.51 -1.33
C ALA A 160 39.99 -8.20 -1.52
N PRO A 161 41.13 -7.54 -1.22
CA PRO A 161 42.40 -8.24 -1.16
C PRO A 161 42.43 -9.13 0.09
N ALA A 162 43.03 -10.29 -0.13
CA ALA A 162 43.08 -11.44 0.74
C ALA A 162 43.78 -11.19 2.08
N ALA A 163 43.44 -12.07 3.03
CA ALA A 163 43.96 -12.20 4.38
C ALA A 163 45.49 -12.28 4.47
N GLU A 164 46.07 -11.68 5.51
CA GLU A 164 47.28 -12.23 6.13
C GLU A 164 47.43 -11.80 7.61
N ALA A 165 47.57 -12.83 8.45
CA ALA A 165 48.28 -12.96 9.73
C ALA A 165 48.46 -11.78 10.71
N ALA A 166 48.16 -12.09 11.98
CA ALA A 166 48.45 -11.32 13.20
C ALA A 166 49.94 -10.92 13.38
N PRO A 167 50.27 -10.01 14.33
CA PRO A 167 50.53 -10.51 15.68
C PRO A 167 50.04 -9.60 16.82
N ALA A 168 49.98 -10.24 17.99
CA ALA A 168 49.69 -9.67 19.29
C ALA A 168 50.83 -8.76 19.83
N ALA A 169 50.42 -7.91 20.78
CA ALA A 169 51.19 -7.37 21.90
C ALA A 169 52.21 -6.22 21.66
N ALA A 170 51.87 -5.04 22.18
CA ALA A 170 52.78 -4.22 22.99
C ALA A 170 51.98 -3.23 23.88
N PRO A 171 52.40 -3.00 25.14
CA PRO A 171 51.58 -2.36 26.19
C PRO A 171 51.62 -0.84 26.15
N ALA A 172 50.49 -0.23 26.52
CA ALA A 172 50.37 1.21 26.75
C ALA A 172 51.23 1.63 27.96
N ALA A 173 52.13 2.59 27.72
CA ALA A 173 52.92 3.28 28.73
C ALA A 173 52.03 4.23 29.60
N PRO A 174 52.44 4.53 30.85
CA PRO A 174 51.56 5.07 31.90
C PRO A 174 51.24 6.56 31.75
N PRO A 175 50.11 7.04 32.31
CA PRO A 175 49.87 8.47 32.50
C PRO A 175 50.77 9.01 33.60
N ALA A 176 51.53 10.06 33.28
CA ALA A 176 52.16 10.92 34.25
C ALA A 176 51.11 11.88 34.85
N TRP A 177 51.34 12.25 36.10
CA TRP A 177 50.67 13.26 36.95
C TRP A 177 49.45 12.75 37.74
#